data_AF-A0A2N6FTX4-F1
#
_entry.id   AF-A0A2N6FTX4-F1
#
_cell.length_a   1.000
_cell.length_b   1.000
_cell.length_c   1.000
_cell.angle_alpha   90.00
_cell.angle_beta   90.00
_cell.angle_gamma   90.00
#
_symmetry.space_group_name_H-M   'P 1'
#
loop_
_entity.id
_entity.type
_entity.pdbx_description
1 polymer ?
#
loop_
_entity_poly.entity_id
_entity_poly.type
_entity_poly.pdbx_seq_one_letter_code
_entity_poly.pdbx_strand_id
1 'polypeptide(L)'
;MEKYTISIGNGFTIEANNNLSAEQQIERKTNTFFAEFELVEGKIQWIYNPLPMRKEEFQNTKAFYLFQEKAEFVVFILEDKEWKSTDTFEGTFIDAFAYIQERFKYE
;
A
#
# COMPACT_ATOMS: atom_id res chain seq x y z
N MET A 1 7.44 14.26 -6.09
CA MET A 1 7.15 12.82 -6.09
C MET A 1 6.41 12.52 -4.81
N GLU A 2 5.36 11.73 -4.87
CA GLU A 2 4.58 11.40 -3.67
C GLU A 2 5.33 10.42 -2.79
N LYS A 3 5.03 10.46 -1.50
CA LYS A 3 5.68 9.65 -0.49
C LYS A 3 4.62 8.88 0.28
N TYR A 4 4.84 7.59 0.41
CA TYR A 4 3.94 6.68 1.09
C TYR A 4 4.67 5.96 2.22
N THR A 5 3.93 5.66 3.27
CA THR A 5 4.36 4.77 4.35
C THR A 5 3.73 3.41 4.12
N ILE A 6 4.56 2.37 4.07
CA ILE A 6 4.13 0.97 4.10
C ILE A 6 4.30 0.48 5.53
N SER A 7 3.21 0.01 6.15
CA SER A 7 3.26 -0.59 7.48
C SER A 7 2.89 -2.07 7.38
N ILE A 8 3.81 -2.95 7.80
CA ILE A 8 3.65 -4.42 7.75
C ILE A 8 3.56 -5.00 9.16
N GLY A 9 2.44 -5.65 9.48
CA GLY A 9 2.20 -6.37 10.72
C GLY A 9 1.28 -7.57 10.50
N ASN A 10 0.14 -7.63 11.21
CA ASN A 10 -0.88 -8.68 11.00
C ASN A 10 -1.59 -8.59 9.63
N GLY A 11 -1.37 -7.49 8.92
CA GLY A 11 -1.77 -7.18 7.55
C GLY A 11 -0.86 -6.05 7.08
N PHE A 12 -1.18 -5.39 5.97
CA PHE A 12 -0.46 -4.22 5.55
C PHE A 12 -1.35 -3.02 5.27
N THR A 13 -0.78 -1.84 5.48
CA THR A 13 -1.30 -0.60 4.95
C THR A 13 -0.28 0.09 4.05
N ILE A 14 -0.76 0.82 3.06
CA ILE A 14 0.01 1.82 2.32
C ILE A 14 -0.72 3.14 2.47
N GLU A 15 -0.10 4.15 3.06
CA GLU A 15 -0.72 5.44 3.35
C GLU A 15 0.11 6.59 2.78
N ALA A 16 -0.53 7.57 2.15
CA ALA A 16 0.17 8.75 1.66
C ALA A 16 0.58 9.64 2.84
N ASN A 17 1.81 10.17 2.82
CA ASN A 17 2.34 11.00 3.90
C ASN A 17 1.81 12.44 3.87
N ASN A 18 0.80 12.71 3.04
CA ASN A 18 0.21 14.02 2.83
C ASN A 18 -0.88 14.23 3.89
N ASN A 19 -0.79 15.34 4.63
CA ASN A 19 -1.88 15.79 5.49
C ASN A 19 -3.00 16.36 4.61
N LEU A 20 -3.93 15.50 4.21
CA LEU A 20 -5.16 15.91 3.55
C LEU A 20 -6.13 16.48 4.60
N SER A 21 -6.76 17.63 4.29
CA SER A 21 -7.80 18.20 5.15
C SER A 21 -9.11 17.44 4.94
N ALA A 22 -9.97 17.41 5.96
CA ALA A 22 -11.28 16.74 5.91
C ALA A 22 -12.25 17.28 4.82
N GLU A 23 -11.87 18.36 4.12
CA GLU A 23 -12.67 19.03 3.10
C GLU A 23 -12.54 18.40 1.70
N GLN A 24 -11.65 17.41 1.53
CA GLN A 24 -11.43 16.78 0.22
C GLN A 24 -12.43 15.64 -0.07
N GLN A 25 -12.74 15.45 -1.35
CA GLN A 25 -13.62 14.36 -1.79
C GLN A 25 -12.88 13.02 -1.66
N ILE A 26 -13.36 12.20 -0.73
CA ILE A 26 -12.86 10.84 -0.50
C ILE A 26 -13.74 9.84 -1.25
N GLU A 27 -13.15 9.06 -2.13
CA GLU A 27 -13.80 7.92 -2.77
C GLU A 27 -13.29 6.63 -2.14
N ARG A 28 -14.15 5.88 -1.46
CA ARG A 28 -13.82 4.56 -0.90
C ARG A 28 -14.15 3.48 -1.90
N LYS A 29 -13.20 2.58 -2.14
CA LYS A 29 -13.39 1.40 -3.01
C LYS A 29 -12.95 0.14 -2.28
N THR A 30 -13.77 -0.89 -2.41
CA THR A 30 -13.39 -2.25 -2.08
C THR A 30 -13.17 -2.98 -3.39
N ASN A 31 -12.02 -3.61 -3.58
CA ASN A 31 -11.84 -4.52 -4.69
C ASN A 31 -12.00 -5.94 -4.15
N THR A 32 -12.96 -6.67 -4.73
CA THR A 32 -13.34 -8.02 -4.28
C THR A 32 -12.21 -9.04 -4.35
N PHE A 33 -11.16 -8.74 -5.11
CA PHE A 33 -9.99 -9.58 -5.27
C PHE A 33 -8.79 -9.09 -4.45
N PHE A 34 -8.71 -7.82 -4.07
CA PHE A 34 -7.62 -7.32 -3.22
C PHE A 34 -8.04 -6.05 -2.49
N ALA A 35 -7.71 -5.94 -1.20
CA ALA A 35 -7.72 -4.71 -0.41
C ALA A 35 -9.00 -3.83 -0.39
N GLU A 36 -9.07 -3.00 0.64
CA GLU A 36 -9.87 -1.78 0.64
C GLU A 36 -8.92 -0.60 0.38
N PHE A 37 -9.33 0.37 -0.43
CA PHE A 37 -8.52 1.56 -0.70
C PHE A 37 -9.36 2.83 -0.79
N GLU A 38 -8.72 3.94 -0.42
CA GLU A 38 -9.30 5.29 -0.47
C GLU A 38 -8.57 6.11 -1.52
N LEU A 39 -9.34 6.83 -2.33
CA LEU A 39 -8.83 7.81 -3.27
C LEU A 39 -9.19 9.22 -2.84
N VAL A 40 -8.27 10.15 -3.02
CA VAL A 40 -8.54 11.59 -2.95
C VAL A 40 -8.02 12.24 -4.21
N GLU A 41 -8.89 13.01 -4.89
CA GLU A 41 -8.56 13.67 -6.16
C GLU A 41 -7.97 12.70 -7.22
N GLY A 42 -8.48 11.46 -7.21
CA GLY A 42 -8.06 10.40 -8.14
C GLY A 42 -6.75 9.72 -7.78
N LYS A 43 -6.15 9.99 -6.62
CA LYS A 43 -4.88 9.41 -6.16
C LYS A 43 -5.07 8.52 -4.95
N ILE A 44 -4.23 7.51 -4.80
CA ILE A 44 -4.26 6.61 -3.65
C ILE A 44 -3.92 7.43 -2.39
N GLN A 45 -4.82 7.44 -1.42
CA GLN A 45 -4.52 8.00 -0.10
C GLN A 45 -4.20 6.89 0.89
N TRP A 46 -4.92 5.77 0.79
CA TRP A 46 -4.79 4.67 1.72
C TRP A 46 -5.14 3.34 1.05
N ILE A 47 -4.44 2.28 1.42
CA ILE A 47 -4.74 0.89 1.08
C ILE A 47 -4.63 0.10 2.37
N TYR A 48 -5.57 -0.81 2.61
CA TYR A 48 -5.49 -1.81 3.66
C TYR A 48 -5.81 -3.20 3.11
N ASN A 49 -4.96 -4.16 3.49
CA ASN A 49 -5.21 -5.55 3.23
C ASN A 49 -4.78 -6.41 4.43
N PRO A 50 -5.68 -7.20 5.02
CA PRO A 50 -5.32 -8.08 6.14
C PRO A 50 -4.43 -9.25 5.74
N LEU A 51 -4.34 -9.59 4.45
CA LEU A 51 -3.63 -10.78 3.96
C LEU A 51 -2.72 -10.44 2.77
N PRO A 52 -1.65 -11.22 2.55
CA PRO A 52 -0.86 -11.11 1.33
C PRO A 52 -1.74 -11.45 0.12
N MET A 53 -1.53 -10.71 -0.96
CA MET A 53 -2.24 -10.96 -2.21
C MET A 53 -1.83 -12.30 -2.82
N ARG A 54 -2.80 -13.00 -3.40
CA ARG A 54 -2.56 -14.19 -4.23
C ARG A 54 -1.94 -13.79 -5.56
N LYS A 55 -1.29 -14.74 -6.23
CA LYS A 55 -0.63 -14.50 -7.53
C LYS A 55 -1.58 -13.93 -8.58
N GLU A 56 -2.81 -14.42 -8.65
CA GLU A 56 -3.84 -13.97 -9.59
C GLU A 56 -4.29 -12.53 -9.28
N GLU A 57 -4.52 -12.22 -8.02
CA GLU A 57 -4.88 -10.89 -7.53
C GLU A 57 -3.79 -9.87 -7.89
N PHE A 58 -2.51 -10.25 -7.70
CA PHE A 58 -1.35 -9.45 -8.09
C PHE A 58 -1.20 -9.28 -9.61
N GLN A 59 -1.68 -10.21 -10.45
CA GLN A 59 -1.71 -9.96 -11.89
C GLN A 59 -2.85 -9.00 -12.26
N ASN A 60 -4.01 -9.12 -11.60
CA ASN A 60 -5.15 -8.25 -11.85
C ASN A 60 -4.86 -6.79 -11.46
N THR A 61 -4.13 -6.55 -10.36
CA THR A 61 -3.74 -5.19 -9.93
C THR A 61 -2.90 -4.46 -10.99
N LYS A 62 -2.07 -5.17 -11.74
CA LYS A 62 -1.24 -4.57 -12.81
C LYS A 62 -2.05 -3.96 -13.94
N ALA A 63 -3.32 -4.34 -14.11
CA ALA A 63 -4.19 -3.81 -15.16
C ALA A 63 -4.71 -2.39 -14.84
N PHE A 64 -4.60 -1.93 -13.58
CA PHE A 64 -5.09 -0.62 -13.19
C PHE A 64 -3.97 0.41 -13.24
N TYR A 65 -4.17 1.48 -14.03
CA TYR A 65 -3.18 2.53 -14.24
C TYR A 65 -2.69 3.17 -12.93
N LEU A 66 -3.59 3.30 -11.95
CA LEU A 66 -3.34 3.94 -10.67
C LEU A 66 -2.20 3.26 -9.88
N PHE A 67 -2.08 1.93 -9.95
CA PHE A 67 -1.01 1.22 -9.24
C PHE A 67 0.33 1.24 -9.98
N GLN A 68 0.37 1.77 -11.20
CA GLN A 68 1.60 1.93 -11.99
C GLN A 68 2.28 3.29 -11.74
N GLU A 69 1.67 4.16 -10.94
CA GLU A 69 2.25 5.46 -10.61
C GLU A 69 3.48 5.30 -9.71
N LYS A 70 4.52 6.11 -10.00
CA LYS A 70 5.77 6.09 -9.24
C LYS A 70 5.69 6.96 -7.99
N ALA A 71 6.20 6.42 -6.89
CA ALA A 71 6.30 7.09 -5.61
C ALA A 71 7.53 6.63 -4.83
N GLU A 72 7.86 7.36 -3.77
CA GLU A 72 8.78 6.91 -2.73
C GLU A 72 8.01 6.18 -1.64
N PHE A 73 8.52 5.04 -1.20
CA PHE A 73 7.94 4.23 -0.14
C PHE A 73 8.91 4.12 1.03
N VAL A 74 8.42 4.36 2.24
CA VAL A 74 9.15 4.11 3.49
C VAL A 74 8.47 2.96 4.22
N VAL A 75 9.25 1.94 4.57
CA VAL A 75 8.72 0.69 5.10
C VAL A 75 8.94 0.62 6.61
N PHE A 76 7.86 0.37 7.34
CA PHE A 76 7.87 0.01 8.75
C PHE A 76 7.39 -1.42 8.95
N ILE A 77 8.10 -2.19 9.75
CA ILE A 77 7.73 -3.55 10.13
C ILE A 77 7.47 -3.58 11.64
N LEU A 78 6.38 -4.23 12.03
CA LEU A 78 6.05 -4.45 13.43
C LEU A 78 6.84 -5.65 13.96
N GLU A 79 7.82 -5.39 14.82
CA GLU A 79 8.64 -6.41 15.49
C GLU A 79 8.51 -6.23 17.00
N ASP A 80 8.20 -7.30 17.75
CA ASP A 80 8.07 -7.24 19.22
C ASP A 80 7.15 -6.12 19.74
N LYS A 81 6.08 -5.81 18.98
CA LYS A 81 5.11 -4.72 19.23
C LYS A 81 5.67 -3.29 19.03
N GLU A 82 6.84 -3.15 18.43
CA GLU A 82 7.44 -1.88 18.06
C GLU A 82 7.54 -1.75 16.54
N TRP A 83 7.22 -0.56 16.01
CA TRP A 83 7.38 -0.26 14.60
C TRP A 83 8.82 0.17 14.31
N LYS A 84 9.51 -0.56 13.45
CA LYS A 84 10.88 -0.23 13.02
C LYS A 84 10.88 0.18 11.56
N SER A 85 11.48 1.33 11.27
CA SER A 85 11.79 1.70 9.88
C SER A 85 12.87 0.77 9.35
N THR A 86 12.61 0.14 8.22
CA THR A 86 13.47 -0.93 7.69
C THR A 86 14.09 -0.58 6.36
N ASP A 87 13.34 0.05 5.46
CA ASP A 87 13.79 0.33 4.09
C ASP A 87 13.13 1.60 3.52
N THR A 88 13.76 2.19 2.51
CA THR A 88 13.18 3.25 1.67
C THR A 88 13.54 2.98 0.22
N PHE A 89 12.55 3.06 -0.69
CA PHE A 89 12.78 2.83 -2.11
C PHE A 89 11.84 3.66 -2.98
N GLU A 90 12.25 3.89 -4.23
CA GLU A 90 11.41 4.47 -5.27
C GLU A 90 10.88 3.35 -6.18
N GLY A 91 9.59 3.39 -6.52
CA GLY A 91 8.97 2.37 -7.35
C GLY A 91 7.52 2.68 -7.63
N THR A 92 6.79 1.68 -8.13
CA THR A 92 5.33 1.72 -8.29
C THR A 92 4.62 1.04 -7.11
N PHE A 93 3.30 1.16 -7.02
CA PHE A 93 2.54 0.33 -6.07
C PHE A 93 2.67 -1.16 -6.38
N ILE A 94 2.87 -1.55 -7.65
CA ILE A 94 3.17 -2.94 -8.00
C ILE A 94 4.49 -3.40 -7.38
N ASP A 95 5.52 -2.56 -7.40
CA ASP A 95 6.80 -2.86 -6.76
C ASP A 95 6.66 -2.95 -5.24
N ALA A 96 5.89 -2.03 -4.64
CA ALA A 96 5.57 -2.06 -3.21
C ALA A 96 4.84 -3.35 -2.81
N PHE A 97 3.87 -3.79 -3.60
CA PHE A 97 3.17 -5.04 -3.36
C PHE A 97 4.07 -6.27 -3.49
N ALA A 98 4.99 -6.30 -4.45
CA ALA A 98 5.98 -7.37 -4.57
C ALA A 98 6.91 -7.40 -3.34
N TYR A 99 7.38 -6.22 -2.90
CA TYR A 99 8.18 -6.08 -1.69
C TYR A 99 7.43 -6.62 -0.45
N ILE A 100 6.17 -6.21 -0.28
CA ILE A 100 5.32 -6.68 0.81
C ILE A 100 5.18 -8.20 0.76
N GLN A 101 4.88 -8.79 -0.40
CA GLN A 101 4.76 -10.25 -0.57
C GLN A 101 6.03 -11.01 -0.18
N GLU A 102 7.22 -10.49 -0.50
CA GLU A 102 8.48 -11.12 -0.12
C GLU A 102 8.73 -11.12 1.40
N ARG A 103 8.20 -10.11 2.11
CA ARG A 103 8.31 -9.96 3.57
C ARG A 103 7.17 -10.63 4.33
N PHE A 104 6.02 -10.84 3.70
CA PHE A 104 4.87 -11.60 4.21
C PHE A 104 5.05 -13.12 4.16
N LYS A 105 6.28 -13.62 4.13
CA LYS A 105 6.54 -15.05 4.30
C LYS A 105 6.11 -15.44 5.72
N TYR A 106 4.81 -15.73 5.89
CA TYR A 106 4.28 -16.41 7.05
C TYR A 106 5.18 -17.62 7.29
N GLU A 107 5.82 -17.66 8.45
CA GLU A 107 6.26 -18.93 9.03
C GLU A 107 5.04 -19.73 9.48
#